data_AF-A0A2H0YN90-F1
#
_entry.id   AF-A0A2H0YN90-F1
#
_cell.length_a   1.000
_cell.length_b   1.000
_cell.length_c   1.000
_cell.angle_alpha   90.00
_cell.angle_beta   90.00
_cell.angle_gamma   90.00
#
_symmetry.space_group_name_H-M   'P 1'
#
loop_
_entity.id
_entity.type
_entity.pdbx_description
1 polymer ?
#
loop_
_entity_poly.entity_id
_entity_poly.type
_entity_poly.pdbx_seq_one_letter_code
_entity_poly.pdbx_strand_id
1 'polypeptide(L)'
;MTPNGGEILTIGSPYTITWQTKGPSPSSDAYVNIFLEKEGVVEFGRLNEFGVPASQGSFTWGVSQYFVDTQEGARTYHQVETGDKYRIRLIYIFNTESQPVESVEDFSDDYFSIITD
;
A
#
# COMPACT_ATOMS: atom_id res chain seq x y z
N MET A 1 -7.93 3.92 -7.55
CA MET A 1 -6.51 4.17 -7.20
C MET A 1 -5.64 3.55 -8.30
N THR A 2 -4.31 3.63 -8.26
CA THR A 2 -3.43 2.84 -9.15
C THR A 2 -2.37 2.10 -8.34
N PRO A 3 -2.05 0.83 -8.65
CA PRO A 3 -2.60 0.02 -9.73
C PRO A 3 -4.09 -0.29 -9.49
N ASN A 4 -4.83 -0.52 -10.56
CA ASN A 4 -6.27 -0.73 -10.50
C ASN A 4 -6.72 -2.02 -11.23
N GLY A 5 -5.78 -2.84 -11.71
CA GLY A 5 -6.08 -4.11 -12.36
C GLY A 5 -5.37 -4.29 -13.69
N GLY A 6 -4.78 -5.47 -13.88
CA GLY A 6 -4.17 -5.90 -15.13
C GLY A 6 -2.79 -5.27 -15.43
N GLU A 7 -2.27 -4.39 -14.58
CA GLU A 7 -0.93 -3.86 -14.76
C GLU A 7 0.14 -4.96 -14.67
N ILE A 8 1.25 -4.73 -15.36
CA ILE A 8 2.47 -5.54 -15.24
C ILE A 8 3.54 -4.61 -14.73
N LEU A 9 4.02 -4.87 -13.51
CA LEU A 9 5.10 -4.12 -12.89
C LEU A 9 6.41 -4.90 -13.03
N THR A 10 7.49 -4.17 -13.32
CA THR A 10 8.82 -4.76 -13.41
C THR A 10 9.58 -4.58 -12.11
N ILE A 11 10.17 -5.64 -11.58
CA ILE A 11 11.02 -5.60 -10.39
C ILE A 11 12.17 -4.59 -10.60
N GLY A 12 12.36 -3.71 -9.61
CA GLY A 12 13.40 -2.68 -9.64
C GLY A 12 13.07 -1.44 -10.47
N SER A 13 11.98 -1.46 -11.24
CA SER A 13 11.47 -0.28 -11.94
C SER A 13 10.54 0.51 -11.02
N PRO A 14 10.80 1.80 -10.74
CA PRO A 14 9.94 2.60 -9.88
C PRO A 14 8.51 2.71 -10.46
N TYR A 15 7.52 2.43 -9.62
CA TYR A 15 6.11 2.57 -9.92
C TYR A 15 5.44 3.57 -8.98
N THR A 16 4.63 4.47 -9.53
CA THR A 16 3.89 5.46 -8.73
C THR A 16 2.49 4.96 -8.43
N ILE A 17 2.26 4.63 -7.16
CA ILE A 17 0.95 4.31 -6.61
C ILE A 17 0.21 5.63 -6.40
N THR A 18 -1.04 5.73 -6.84
CA THR A 18 -1.85 6.95 -6.70
C THR A 18 -3.20 6.66 -6.07
N TRP A 19 -3.73 7.63 -5.33
CA TRP A 19 -5.04 7.53 -4.71
C TRP A 19 -5.75 8.89 -4.64
N GLN A 20 -7.06 8.82 -4.46
CA GLN A 20 -7.86 9.96 -4.02
C GLN A 20 -8.17 9.74 -2.55
N THR A 21 -8.04 10.79 -1.73
CA THR A 21 -8.34 10.71 -0.29
C THR A 21 -9.78 10.26 -0.08
N LYS A 22 -9.98 9.16 0.66
CA LYS A 22 -11.30 8.66 1.08
C LYS A 22 -11.55 8.97 2.55
N GLY A 23 -12.82 8.99 2.96
CA GLY A 23 -13.25 9.24 4.35
C GLY A 23 -13.96 10.59 4.57
N PRO A 24 -14.42 10.88 5.80
CA PRO A 24 -15.02 12.18 6.14
C PRO A 24 -14.03 13.35 5.98
N SER A 25 -14.52 14.53 5.58
CA SER A 25 -13.74 15.71 5.19
C SER A 25 -13.11 16.46 6.39
N PRO A 26 -11.86 17.00 6.36
CA PRO A 26 -10.68 16.75 5.52
C PRO A 26 -9.43 16.32 6.35
N SER A 27 -8.76 15.23 6.02
CA SER A 27 -7.54 15.16 5.19
C SER A 27 -6.22 15.82 5.67
N SER A 28 -6.20 16.67 6.71
CA SER A 28 -4.91 17.23 7.20
C SER A 28 -4.15 16.27 8.11
N ASP A 29 -4.89 15.50 8.91
CA ASP A 29 -4.31 14.67 9.98
C ASP A 29 -4.35 13.17 9.63
N ALA A 30 -4.70 12.85 8.37
CA ALA A 30 -4.81 11.48 7.91
C ALA A 30 -3.52 11.01 7.24
N TYR A 31 -3.12 9.78 7.54
CA TYR A 31 -1.98 9.12 6.93
C TYR A 31 -2.41 7.84 6.23
N VAL A 32 -1.66 7.44 5.21
CA VAL A 32 -1.90 6.23 4.43
C VAL A 32 -0.76 5.25 4.69
N ASN A 33 -1.13 4.06 5.12
CA ASN A 33 -0.26 2.89 5.07
C ASN A 33 -0.58 2.08 3.81
N ILE A 34 0.45 1.67 3.11
CA ILE A 34 0.38 1.06 1.79
C ILE A 34 0.91 -0.36 1.92
N PHE A 35 0.07 -1.32 1.58
CA PHE A 35 0.37 -2.74 1.67
C PHE A 35 0.31 -3.40 0.30
N LEU A 36 1.23 -4.33 0.09
CA LEU A 36 1.23 -5.30 -0.99
C LEU A 36 0.66 -6.61 -0.44
N GLU A 37 -0.36 -7.12 -1.12
CA GLU A 37 -0.97 -8.40 -0.80
C GLU A 37 -0.90 -9.32 -2.02
N LYS A 38 -0.86 -10.64 -1.78
CA LYS A 38 -0.90 -11.66 -2.83
C LYS A 38 -1.98 -12.68 -2.51
N GLU A 39 -2.79 -13.07 -3.48
CA GLU A 39 -3.82 -14.10 -3.26
C GLU A 39 -3.20 -15.39 -2.71
N GLY A 40 -3.80 -15.94 -1.65
CA GLY A 40 -3.34 -17.17 -1.00
C GLY A 40 -2.20 -16.96 0.00
N VAL A 41 -1.69 -15.73 0.17
CA VAL A 41 -0.71 -15.37 1.19
C VAL A 41 -1.40 -14.63 2.33
N VAL A 42 -1.15 -15.06 3.57
CA VAL A 42 -1.78 -14.47 4.77
C VAL A 42 -1.07 -13.19 5.21
N GLU A 43 0.25 -13.10 4.98
CA GLU A 43 1.03 -11.92 5.32
C GLU A 43 0.92 -10.85 4.24
N PHE A 44 0.74 -9.60 4.68
CA PHE A 44 0.71 -8.42 3.82
C PHE A 44 1.94 -7.58 4.07
N GLY A 45 2.67 -7.27 3.02
CA GLY A 45 3.91 -6.51 3.10
C GLY A 45 3.66 -5.02 3.07
N ARG A 46 4.19 -4.26 4.02
CA ARG A 46 4.12 -2.80 4.01
C ARG A 46 5.18 -2.22 3.08
N LEU A 47 4.80 -1.19 2.32
CA LEU A 47 5.65 -0.55 1.30
C LEU A 47 6.29 0.74 1.79
N ASN A 48 5.61 1.49 2.67
CA ASN A 48 6.08 2.75 3.23
C ASN A 48 6.47 2.61 4.71
N GLU A 49 7.69 3.03 5.07
CA GLU A 49 8.20 2.92 6.44
C GLU A 49 7.41 3.75 7.46
N PHE A 50 6.93 4.91 7.02
CA PHE A 50 6.11 5.85 7.77
C PHE A 50 4.85 6.15 6.98
N GLY A 51 3.75 6.45 7.69
CA GLY A 51 2.50 6.86 7.07
C GLY A 51 2.71 8.04 6.13
N VAL A 52 2.17 7.95 4.91
CA VAL A 52 2.23 9.03 3.92
C VAL A 52 1.04 9.96 4.16
N PRO A 53 1.20 11.30 4.21
CA PRO A 53 0.04 12.19 4.32
C PRO A 53 -1.00 11.86 3.26
N ALA A 54 -2.26 11.64 3.65
CA ALA A 54 -3.30 11.20 2.73
C ALA A 54 -3.51 12.20 1.60
N SER A 55 -3.35 13.50 1.90
CA SER A 55 -3.40 14.60 0.95
C SER A 55 -2.28 14.58 -0.11
N GLN A 56 -1.20 13.83 0.08
CA GLN A 56 -0.14 13.68 -0.92
C GLN A 56 -0.62 12.95 -2.19
N GLY A 57 -1.62 12.08 -2.06
CA GLY A 57 -2.27 11.40 -3.20
C GLY A 57 -1.39 10.41 -3.97
N SER A 58 -0.12 10.21 -3.57
CA SER A 58 0.80 9.34 -4.28
C SER A 58 1.98 8.84 -3.44
N PHE A 59 2.56 7.70 -3.84
CA PHE A 59 3.78 7.11 -3.28
C PHE A 59 4.55 6.37 -4.37
N THR A 60 5.86 6.60 -4.48
CA THR A 60 6.71 5.89 -5.43
C THR A 60 7.33 4.67 -4.75
N TRP A 61 7.01 3.49 -5.27
CA TRP A 61 7.56 2.21 -4.85
C TRP A 61 8.60 1.71 -5.85
N GLY A 62 9.74 1.22 -5.37
CA GLY A 62 10.79 0.64 -6.24
C GLY A 62 10.47 -0.75 -6.82
N VAL A 63 9.33 -1.36 -6.48
CA VAL A 63 8.92 -2.70 -6.93
C VAL A 63 9.98 -3.78 -6.62
N SER A 64 10.76 -3.61 -5.55
CA SER A 64 11.84 -4.54 -5.20
C SER A 64 11.68 -5.17 -3.83
N GLN A 65 11.09 -4.45 -2.89
CA GLN A 65 10.99 -4.88 -1.51
C GLN A 65 9.68 -4.44 -0.85
N TYR A 66 9.33 -5.18 0.20
CA TYR A 66 8.34 -4.82 1.21
C TYR A 66 8.88 -5.21 2.58
N PHE A 67 8.23 -4.77 3.65
CA PHE A 67 8.57 -5.21 5.00
C PHE A 67 7.36 -5.69 5.78
N VAL A 68 7.60 -6.56 6.75
CA VAL A 68 6.60 -7.02 7.71
C VAL A 68 7.04 -6.55 9.09
N ASP A 69 6.13 -5.87 9.81
CA ASP A 69 6.33 -5.53 11.22
C ASP A 69 5.86 -6.74 12.06
N THR A 70 6.72 -7.25 12.96
CA THR A 70 6.39 -8.37 13.84
C THR A 70 5.67 -7.90 15.10
N GLN A 71 5.03 -8.81 15.82
CA GLN A 71 4.36 -8.51 17.10
C GLN A 71 5.31 -7.95 18.17
N GLU A 72 6.61 -8.20 18.04
CA GLU A 72 7.67 -7.71 18.94
C GLU A 72 8.20 -6.33 18.53
N GLY A 73 7.62 -5.72 17.48
CA GLY A 73 8.03 -4.42 16.94
C GLY A 73 9.29 -4.47 16.08
N ALA A 74 9.79 -5.68 15.75
CA ALA A 74 10.89 -5.84 14.81
C ALA A 74 10.39 -5.72 13.37
N ARG A 75 11.25 -5.26 12.47
CA ARG A 75 10.96 -5.15 11.04
C ARG A 75 11.80 -6.14 10.25
N THR A 76 11.16 -6.91 9.37
CA THR A 76 11.84 -7.82 8.44
C THR A 76 11.58 -7.38 7.01
N TYR A 77 12.64 -7.28 6.21
CA TYR A 77 12.57 -6.87 4.81
C TYR A 77 12.56 -8.11 3.91
N HIS A 78 11.69 -8.11 2.91
CA HIS A 78 11.50 -9.19 1.96
C HIS A 78 11.64 -8.67 0.55
N GLN A 79 12.21 -9.49 -0.33
CA GLN A 79 12.23 -9.20 -1.76
C GLN A 79 10.89 -9.55 -2.38
N VAL A 80 10.49 -8.78 -3.38
CA VAL A 80 9.32 -9.06 -4.18
C VAL A 80 9.65 -10.19 -5.15
N GLU A 81 8.81 -11.21 -5.17
CA GLU A 81 8.89 -12.29 -6.15
C GLU A 81 8.05 -11.98 -7.39
N THR A 82 8.36 -12.62 -8.51
CA THR A 82 7.50 -12.57 -9.69
C THR A 82 6.20 -13.34 -9.45
N GLY A 83 5.18 -13.00 -10.22
CA GLY A 83 3.91 -13.72 -10.23
C GLY A 83 2.73 -12.82 -10.54
N ASP A 84 1.55 -13.42 -10.44
CA ASP A 84 0.27 -12.76 -10.61
C ASP A 84 -0.43 -12.58 -9.25
N LYS A 85 -1.65 -12.03 -9.31
CA LYS A 85 -2.56 -11.92 -8.18
C LYS A 85 -2.04 -11.04 -7.03
N TYR A 86 -1.25 -10.03 -7.37
CA TYR A 86 -0.89 -8.97 -6.45
C TYR A 86 -1.98 -7.91 -6.41
N ARG A 87 -2.22 -7.33 -5.24
CA ARG A 87 -3.09 -6.17 -5.05
C ARG A 87 -2.46 -5.17 -4.09
N ILE A 88 -2.78 -3.89 -4.28
CA ILE A 88 -2.43 -2.84 -3.32
C ILE A 88 -3.62 -2.64 -2.39
N ARG A 89 -3.34 -2.56 -1.10
CA ARG A 89 -4.29 -2.13 -0.07
C ARG A 89 -3.77 -0.86 0.58
N LEU A 90 -4.64 0.13 0.67
CA LEU A 90 -4.42 1.37 1.38
C LEU A 90 -5.24 1.34 2.66
N ILE A 91 -4.61 1.68 3.77
CA ILE A 91 -5.31 1.92 5.03
C ILE A 91 -5.09 3.39 5.40
N TYR A 92 -6.17 4.16 5.30
CA TYR A 92 -6.25 5.53 5.77
C TYR A 92 -6.43 5.49 7.28
N ILE A 93 -5.51 6.10 8.03
CA ILE A 93 -5.55 6.22 9.48
C ILE A 93 -5.85 7.67 9.82
N PHE A 94 -6.85 7.90 10.68
CA PHE A 94 -7.27 9.24 11.09
C PHE A 94 -6.90 9.50 12.55
N ASN A 95 -6.66 10.77 12.89
CA ASN A 95 -6.64 11.18 14.29
C ASN A 95 -8.04 11.01 14.88
N THR A 96 -8.16 10.17 15.91
CA THR A 96 -9.42 9.86 16.58
C THR A 96 -9.98 11.04 17.38
N GLU A 97 -9.14 12.02 17.72
CA GLU A 97 -9.59 13.29 18.30
C GLU A 97 -10.32 14.16 17.26
N SER A 98 -9.92 14.06 15.99
CA SER A 98 -10.48 14.83 14.88
C SER A 98 -11.66 14.11 14.22
N GLN A 99 -11.72 12.78 14.25
CA GLN A 99 -12.74 11.96 13.58
C GLN A 99 -13.09 10.70 14.39
N PRO A 100 -14.37 10.26 14.44
CA PRO A 100 -14.76 9.05 15.17
C PRO A 100 -14.37 7.73 14.47
N VAL A 101 -13.96 7.80 13.19
CA VAL A 101 -13.56 6.64 12.40
C VAL A 101 -12.04 6.51 12.49
N GLU A 102 -11.55 5.39 13.03
CA GLU A 102 -10.10 5.16 13.18
C GLU A 102 -9.41 4.91 11.84
N SER A 103 -10.08 4.17 10.95
CA SER A 103 -9.54 3.85 9.63
C SER A 103 -10.59 3.61 8.54
N VAL A 104 -10.17 3.83 7.30
CA VAL A 104 -10.89 3.46 6.08
C VAL A 104 -9.93 2.71 5.18
N GLU A 105 -10.43 1.72 4.45
CA GLU A 105 -9.61 0.93 3.53
C GLU A 105 -9.96 1.22 2.07
N ASP A 106 -8.96 1.08 1.20
CA ASP A 106 -9.11 1.09 -0.26
C ASP A 106 -8.23 0.01 -0.89
N PHE A 107 -8.63 -0.50 -2.05
CA PHE A 107 -7.94 -1.59 -2.74
C PHE A 107 -7.81 -1.28 -4.22
N SER A 108 -6.86 -1.95 -4.89
CA SER A 108 -6.89 -2.02 -6.35
C SER A 108 -8.16 -2.73 -6.80
N ASP A 109 -8.80 -2.23 -7.86
CA ASP A 109 -10.09 -2.78 -8.32
C ASP A 109 -9.96 -4.22 -8.84
N ASP A 110 -8.79 -4.61 -9.36
CA ASP A 110 -8.43 -5.99 -9.73
C ASP A 110 -6.94 -6.26 -9.39
N TYR A 111 -6.50 -7.48 -9.66
CA TYR A 111 -5.12 -7.93 -9.48
C TYR A 111 -4.19 -7.43 -10.59
N PHE A 112 -2.90 -7.27 -10.25
CA PHE A 112 -1.81 -7.00 -11.17
C PHE A 112 -0.73 -8.09 -11.07
N SER A 113 0.23 -8.07 -12.00
CA SER A 113 1.36 -8.99 -12.05
C SER A 113 2.68 -8.28 -11.86
N ILE A 114 3.67 -9.01 -11.35
CA ILE A 114 5.05 -8.54 -11.19
C ILE A 114 5.98 -9.49 -11.95
N ILE A 115 6.87 -8.93 -12.77
CA ILE A 115 7.84 -9.66 -13.61
C ILE A 115 9.26 -9.16 -13.37
N THR A 116 10.25 -9.92 -13.84
CA THR A 116 11.60 -9.38 -14.10
C THR A 116 11.67 -8.86 -15.53
N ASP A 117 12.63 -7.98 -15.81
CA ASP A 117 13.05 -7.65 -17.18
C ASP A 117 13.62 -8.86 -17.93
#